data_AF-A0A450WL99-F1
#
_entry.id   AF-A0A450WL99-F1
#
_cell.length_a   1.000
_cell.length_b   1.000
_cell.length_c   1.000
_cell.angle_alpha   90.00
_cell.angle_beta   90.00
_cell.angle_gamma   90.00
#
_symmetry.space_group_name_H-M   'P 1'
#
loop_
_entity.id
_entity.type
_entity.pdbx_description
1 polymer ?
#
loop_
_entity_poly.entity_id
_entity_poly.type
_entity_poly.pdbx_seq_one_letter_code
_entity_poly.pdbx_strand_id
1 'polypeptide(L)'
;MNYLIHLLIYFDIYVIVALSLNLVVGYCGMLTLAHAGYYAVGGYVYALLALVWGWGFLPAVLVAIFISALLSLAVSLPAWRLKGDFFILATLAVQVLFFSLLYNWSDANAPLGSFANLTNGPFGIPGIPKAEVMGFRFADSHSFFLLATGIAALCVFVVGAFAHFHVRIPTNVTADSAHRDRSPALSATGV
;
A
#
# COMPACT_ATOMS: atom_id res chain seq x y z
N MET A 1 24.69 -15.30 9.73
CA MET A 1 23.49 -14.76 9.06
C MET A 1 23.90 -14.32 7.67
N ASN A 2 23.34 -14.90 6.61
CA ASN A 2 23.65 -14.50 5.24
C ASN A 2 23.00 -13.14 4.95
N TYR A 3 23.80 -12.07 4.98
CA TYR A 3 23.37 -10.70 4.65
C TYR A 3 22.57 -10.63 3.35
N LEU A 4 22.96 -11.42 2.34
CA LEU A 4 22.27 -11.54 1.07
C LEU A 4 20.80 -11.95 1.22
N ILE A 5 20.47 -12.87 2.13
CA ILE A 5 19.09 -13.34 2.32
C ILE A 5 18.24 -12.22 2.93
N HIS A 6 18.79 -11.47 3.88
CA HIS A 6 18.09 -10.31 4.45
C HIS A 6 17.82 -9.24 3.38
N LEU A 7 18.79 -8.97 2.51
CA LEU A 7 18.61 -8.03 1.40
C LEU A 7 17.50 -8.50 0.44
N LEU A 8 17.48 -9.80 0.11
CA LEU A 8 16.44 -10.38 -0.76
C LEU A 8 15.05 -10.32 -0.14
N ILE A 9 14.93 -10.53 1.17
CA ILE A 9 13.65 -10.35 1.89
C ILE A 9 13.15 -8.90 1.76
N TYR A 10 14.03 -7.91 1.98
CA TYR A 10 13.65 -6.50 1.79
C TYR A 10 13.25 -6.22 0.35
N PHE A 11 13.95 -6.81 -0.62
CA PHE A 11 13.60 -6.69 -2.03
C PHE A 11 12.18 -7.23 -2.30
N ASP A 12 11.84 -8.42 -1.80
CA ASP A 12 10.50 -9.00 -1.94
C ASP A 12 9.40 -8.08 -1.35
N ILE A 13 9.65 -7.51 -0.16
CA ILE A 13 8.71 -6.56 0.46
C ILE A 13 8.53 -5.31 -0.41
N TYR A 14 9.63 -4.72 -0.88
CA TYR A 14 9.56 -3.51 -1.72
C TYR A 14 8.94 -3.79 -3.10
N VAL A 15 9.10 -5.00 -3.66
CA VAL A 15 8.41 -5.41 -4.88
C VAL A 15 6.90 -5.39 -4.68
N ILE A 16 6.39 -5.94 -3.56
CA ILE A 16 4.95 -5.91 -3.25
C ILE A 16 4.45 -4.47 -3.14
N VAL A 17 5.19 -3.61 -2.44
CA VAL A 17 4.83 -2.19 -2.27
C VAL A 17 4.89 -1.43 -3.61
N ALA A 18 5.87 -1.72 -4.46
CA ALA A 18 5.99 -1.12 -5.78
C ALA A 18 4.85 -1.58 -6.72
N LEU A 19 4.46 -2.85 -6.66
CA LEU A 19 3.33 -3.39 -7.42
C LEU A 19 2.02 -2.72 -7.04
N SER A 20 1.75 -2.54 -5.75
CA SER A 20 0.53 -1.85 -5.31
C SER A 20 0.52 -0.37 -5.71
N LEU A 21 1.66 0.30 -5.71
CA LEU A 21 1.77 1.67 -6.22
C LEU A 21 1.55 1.72 -7.74
N ASN A 22 2.12 0.76 -8.47
CA ASN A 22 1.98 0.65 -9.92
C ASN A 22 0.52 0.41 -10.33
N LEU A 23 -0.29 -0.28 -9.51
CA LEU A 23 -1.73 -0.39 -9.75
C LEU A 23 -2.40 0.99 -9.84
N VAL A 24 -2.04 1.91 -8.95
CA VAL A 24 -2.66 3.25 -8.91
C VAL A 24 -2.07 4.15 -10.00
N VAL A 25 -0.75 4.25 -10.06
CA VAL A 25 -0.08 5.17 -11.00
C VAL A 25 -0.20 4.67 -12.45
N GLY A 26 -0.02 3.37 -12.68
CA GLY A 26 0.00 2.78 -14.00
C GLY A 26 -1.39 2.63 -14.63
N TYR A 27 -2.42 2.25 -13.86
CA TYR A 27 -3.77 2.01 -14.41
C TYR A 27 -4.72 3.19 -14.23
N CYS A 28 -4.63 3.91 -13.10
CA CYS A 28 -5.51 5.06 -12.85
C CYS A 28 -4.92 6.38 -13.38
N GLY A 29 -3.63 6.42 -13.71
CA GLY A 29 -2.96 7.64 -14.21
C GLY A 29 -2.84 8.76 -13.18
N MET A 30 -3.01 8.45 -11.89
CA MET A 30 -2.96 9.42 -10.79
C MET A 30 -1.80 9.09 -9.85
N LEU A 31 -0.93 10.05 -9.59
CA LEU A 31 0.16 9.91 -8.64
C LEU A 31 -0.36 10.09 -7.21
N THR A 32 -0.08 9.12 -6.33
CA THR A 32 -0.39 9.20 -4.90
C THR A 32 0.87 9.15 -4.05
N LEU A 33 0.98 10.05 -3.07
CA LEU A 33 2.11 10.10 -2.12
C LEU A 33 1.77 9.49 -0.75
N ALA A 34 0.52 9.10 -0.51
CA ALA A 34 0.05 8.53 0.76
C ALA A 34 0.41 7.05 0.97
N HIS A 35 1.02 6.42 -0.03
CA HIS A 35 1.21 4.98 -0.09
C HIS A 35 2.07 4.43 1.07
N ALA A 36 3.09 5.18 1.50
CA ALA A 36 3.94 4.76 2.61
C ALA A 36 3.17 4.76 3.95
N GLY A 37 2.19 5.65 4.12
CA GLY A 37 1.30 5.69 5.28
C GLY A 37 0.45 4.43 5.40
N TYR A 38 -0.18 4.00 4.31
CA TYR A 38 -0.98 2.76 4.32
C TYR A 38 -0.12 1.51 4.55
N TYR A 39 1.08 1.49 3.97
CA TYR A 39 2.06 0.44 4.25
C TYR A 39 2.43 0.38 5.74
N ALA A 40 2.68 1.53 6.37
CA ALA A 40 3.00 1.60 7.79
C ALA A 40 1.84 1.11 8.66
N VAL A 41 0.60 1.57 8.40
CA VAL A 41 -0.58 1.16 9.18
C VAL A 41 -0.75 -0.37 9.18
N GLY A 42 -0.62 -1.04 8.03
CA GLY A 42 -0.72 -2.49 7.96
C GLY A 42 0.35 -3.20 8.80
N GLY A 43 1.59 -2.71 8.74
CA GLY A 43 2.69 -3.24 9.55
C GLY A 43 2.45 -3.09 11.06
N TYR A 44 2.02 -1.90 11.50
CA TYR A 44 1.73 -1.65 12.91
C TYR A 44 0.55 -2.47 13.43
N VAL A 45 -0.54 -2.59 12.65
CA VAL A 45 -1.70 -3.40 13.02
C VAL A 45 -1.28 -4.87 13.20
N TYR A 46 -0.52 -5.43 12.26
CA TYR A 46 0.02 -6.78 12.38
C TYR A 46 0.92 -6.92 13.62
N ALA A 47 1.86 -5.99 13.83
CA ALA A 47 2.79 -6.02 14.95
C ALA A 47 2.06 -6.03 16.30
N LEU A 48 1.00 -5.23 16.44
CA LEU A 48 0.20 -5.16 17.66
C LEU A 48 -0.62 -6.43 17.89
N LEU A 49 -1.28 -6.94 16.86
CA LEU A 49 -2.03 -8.21 16.93
C LEU A 49 -1.13 -9.38 17.34
N ALA A 50 0.05 -9.46 16.73
CA ALA A 50 1.00 -10.55 16.97
C ALA A 50 1.68 -10.44 18.34
N LEU A 51 2.10 -9.23 18.75
CA LEU A 51 2.88 -9.04 19.98
C LEU A 51 2.01 -8.86 21.23
N VAL A 52 0.96 -8.04 21.15
CA VAL A 52 0.15 -7.65 22.33
C VAL A 52 -0.95 -8.67 22.58
N TRP A 53 -1.63 -9.12 21.52
CA TRP A 53 -2.73 -10.06 21.66
C TRP A 53 -2.33 -11.52 21.39
N GLY A 54 -1.10 -11.76 20.94
CA GLY A 54 -0.59 -13.12 20.70
C GLY A 54 -1.33 -13.86 19.59
N TRP A 55 -1.93 -13.13 18.64
CA TRP A 55 -2.64 -13.76 17.52
C TRP A 55 -1.66 -14.48 16.61
N GLY A 56 -2.10 -15.61 16.06
CA GLY A 56 -1.33 -16.35 15.05
C GLY A 56 -1.07 -15.51 13.79
N PHE A 57 -0.06 -15.88 13.01
CA PHE A 57 0.36 -15.15 11.80
C PHE A 57 -0.79 -14.90 10.83
N LEU A 58 -1.53 -15.96 10.47
CA LEU A 58 -2.61 -15.89 9.47
C LEU A 58 -3.76 -14.93 9.88
N PRO A 59 -4.39 -15.09 11.07
CA PRO A 59 -5.46 -14.19 11.48
C PRO A 59 -4.96 -12.75 11.68
N ALA A 60 -3.74 -12.56 12.18
CA ALA A 60 -3.15 -11.22 12.33
C ALA A 60 -2.97 -10.53 10.97
N VAL A 61 -2.46 -11.24 9.95
CA VAL A 61 -2.31 -10.71 8.59
C VAL A 61 -3.65 -10.36 7.96
N LEU A 62 -4.67 -11.24 8.08
CA LEU A 62 -5.99 -10.97 7.49
C LEU A 62 -6.65 -9.73 8.10
N VAL A 63 -6.58 -9.56 9.42
CA VAL A 63 -7.10 -8.36 10.09
C VAL A 63 -6.29 -7.12 9.72
N ALA A 64 -4.97 -7.23 9.60
CA ALA A 64 -4.13 -6.13 9.13
C ALA A 64 -4.48 -5.68 7.71
N ILE A 65 -4.72 -6.62 6.80
CA ILE A 65 -5.21 -6.33 5.43
C ILE A 65 -6.56 -5.63 5.51
N PHE A 66 -7.51 -6.16 6.28
CA PHE A 66 -8.86 -5.61 6.38
C PHE A 66 -8.87 -4.18 6.94
N ILE A 67 -8.15 -3.93 8.05
CA ILE A 67 -8.07 -2.60 8.67
C ILE A 67 -7.38 -1.61 7.73
N SER A 68 -6.29 -2.01 7.08
CA SER A 68 -5.58 -1.15 6.12
C SER A 68 -6.44 -0.80 4.92
N ALA A 69 -7.18 -1.78 4.38
CA ALA A 69 -8.11 -1.55 3.29
C ALA A 69 -9.25 -0.60 3.69
N LEU A 70 -9.83 -0.78 4.88
CA LEU A 70 -10.90 0.08 5.38
C LEU A 70 -10.43 1.52 5.58
N LEU A 71 -9.22 1.70 6.15
CA LEU A 71 -8.62 3.01 6.36
C LEU A 71 -8.25 3.69 5.04
N SER A 72 -7.66 2.93 4.10
CA SER A 72 -7.37 3.41 2.76
C SER A 72 -8.64 3.85 2.04
N LEU A 73 -9.73 3.08 2.15
CA LEU A 73 -11.03 3.43 1.58
C LEU A 73 -11.58 4.72 2.20
N ALA A 74 -11.57 4.82 3.54
CA ALA A 74 -12.07 5.98 4.26
C ALA A 74 -11.35 7.29 3.86
N VAL A 75 -10.03 7.23 3.66
CA VAL A 75 -9.22 8.37 3.25
C VAL A 75 -9.31 8.64 1.74
N SER A 76 -9.45 7.60 0.92
CA SER A 76 -9.56 7.74 -0.54
C SER A 76 -10.93 8.25 -0.98
N LEU A 77 -11.99 7.98 -0.22
CA LEU A 77 -13.36 8.42 -0.53
C LEU A 77 -13.49 9.96 -0.70
N PRO A 78 -12.97 10.80 0.23
CA PRO A 78 -12.96 12.25 0.01
C PRO A 78 -11.97 12.68 -1.08
N ALA A 79 -10.88 11.92 -1.28
CA ALA A 79 -9.85 12.24 -2.27
C ALA A 79 -10.38 12.16 -3.72
N TRP A 80 -11.41 11.34 -3.98
CA TRP A 80 -12.06 11.24 -5.29
C TRP A 80 -12.71 12.54 -5.79
N ARG A 81 -12.94 13.51 -4.89
CA ARG A 81 -13.46 14.83 -5.29
C ARG A 81 -12.39 15.76 -5.85
N LEU A 82 -11.11 15.45 -5.65
CA LEU A 82 -9.99 16.25 -6.14
C LEU A 82 -9.55 15.75 -7.52
N LYS A 83 -9.10 16.68 -8.38
CA LYS A 83 -8.64 16.38 -9.74
C LYS A 83 -7.24 16.93 -9.97
N GLY A 84 -6.44 16.23 -10.77
CA GLY A 84 -5.11 16.66 -11.18
C GLY A 84 -4.17 16.90 -10.00
N ASP A 85 -3.44 18.01 -10.02
CA ASP A 85 -2.37 18.32 -9.06
C ASP A 85 -2.86 18.42 -7.61
N PHE A 86 -4.12 18.82 -7.40
CA PHE A 86 -4.71 18.88 -6.07
C PHE A 86 -4.80 17.50 -5.40
N PHE A 87 -4.95 16.42 -6.17
CA PHE A 87 -4.93 15.06 -5.64
C PHE A 87 -3.55 14.70 -5.06
N ILE A 88 -2.47 15.07 -5.77
CA ILE A 88 -1.10 14.83 -5.32
C ILE A 88 -0.84 15.57 -4.01
N LEU A 89 -1.21 16.86 -3.95
CA LEU A 89 -1.06 17.68 -2.74
C LEU A 89 -1.87 17.12 -1.56
N ALA A 90 -3.11 16.67 -1.80
CA ALA A 90 -3.93 16.07 -0.76
C ALA A 90 -3.32 14.76 -0.23
N THR A 91 -2.80 13.90 -1.10
CA THR A 91 -2.15 12.65 -0.67
C THR A 91 -0.81 12.89 0.06
N LEU A 92 -0.08 13.97 -0.27
CA LEU A 92 1.09 14.40 0.50
C LEU A 92 0.67 14.80 1.93
N ALA A 93 -0.37 15.61 2.07
CA ALA A 93 -0.88 16.00 3.38
C ALA A 93 -1.31 14.78 4.22
N VAL A 94 -1.97 13.80 3.60
CA VAL A 94 -2.30 12.51 4.22
C VAL A 94 -1.04 11.74 4.64
N GLN A 95 -0.01 11.68 3.79
CA GLN A 95 1.25 11.02 4.12
C GLN A 95 1.93 11.64 5.35
N VAL A 96 1.97 12.97 5.41
CA VAL A 96 2.52 13.71 6.55
C VAL A 96 1.66 13.51 7.80
N LEU A 97 0.34 13.46 7.66
CA LEU A 97 -0.57 13.13 8.76
C LEU A 97 -0.26 11.74 9.32
N PHE A 98 -0.12 10.72 8.48
CA PHE A 98 0.25 9.37 8.93
C PHE A 98 1.59 9.35 9.64
N PHE A 99 2.60 10.00 9.06
CA PHE A 99 3.91 10.09 9.70
C PHE A 99 3.82 10.77 11.08
N SER A 100 3.15 11.92 11.16
CA SER A 100 3.00 12.66 12.41
C SER A 100 2.23 11.86 13.46
N LEU A 101 1.15 11.18 13.07
CA LEU A 101 0.39 10.32 13.98
C LEU A 101 1.28 9.18 14.48
N LEU A 102 1.88 8.40 13.60
CA LEU A 102 2.70 7.25 14.02
C LEU A 102 3.94 7.66 14.81
N TYR A 103 4.50 8.84 14.56
CA TYR A 103 5.67 9.33 15.27
C TYR A 103 5.32 9.84 16.67
N ASN A 104 4.17 10.51 16.83
CA ASN A 104 3.76 11.12 18.10
C ASN A 104 2.85 10.23 18.96
N TRP A 105 2.37 9.09 18.44
CA TRP A 105 1.46 8.20 19.16
C TRP A 105 2.21 7.26 20.11
N SER A 106 2.90 7.89 21.06
CA SER A 106 3.66 7.26 22.14
C SER A 106 3.49 8.05 23.43
N ASP A 107 3.00 7.39 24.47
CA ASP A 107 3.02 7.87 25.85
C ASP A 107 3.97 7.01 26.67
N ALA A 108 4.97 7.64 27.29
CA ALA A 108 5.98 6.97 28.10
C ALA A 108 5.41 6.30 29.35
N ASN A 109 4.23 6.74 29.81
CA ASN A 109 3.60 6.22 31.02
C ASN A 109 2.62 5.06 30.73
N ALA A 110 2.34 4.78 29.46
CA ALA A 110 1.38 3.75 29.05
C ALA A 110 2.08 2.52 28.44
N PRO A 111 1.63 1.30 28.76
CA PRO A 111 2.18 0.08 28.18
C PRO A 111 1.91 0.00 26.67
N LEU A 112 2.82 -0.65 25.95
CA LEU A 112 2.72 -0.84 24.50
C LEU A 112 1.44 -1.62 24.14
N GLY A 113 0.65 -1.06 23.22
CA GLY A 113 -0.64 -1.62 22.81
C GLY A 113 -1.86 -1.00 23.52
N SER A 114 -1.64 -0.11 24.49
CA SER A 114 -2.70 0.75 25.03
C SER A 114 -3.04 1.87 24.05
N PHE A 115 -4.25 2.42 24.13
CA PHE A 115 -4.70 3.52 23.28
C PHE A 115 -3.78 4.76 23.37
N ALA A 116 -3.13 4.97 24.51
CA ALA A 116 -2.18 6.05 24.72
C ALA A 116 -0.78 5.76 24.11
N ASN A 117 -0.38 4.50 23.92
CA ASN A 117 0.93 4.13 23.40
C ASN A 117 0.82 2.95 22.41
N LEU A 118 0.44 3.27 21.18
CA LEU A 118 0.14 2.26 20.15
C LEU A 118 1.36 1.94 19.27
N THR A 119 2.21 2.92 19.00
CA THR A 119 3.30 2.77 18.01
C THR A 119 4.69 2.80 18.62
N ASN A 120 4.79 3.23 19.90
CA ASN A 120 6.04 3.56 20.57
C ASN A 120 6.87 4.65 19.86
N GLY A 121 6.23 5.41 18.96
CA GLY A 121 6.82 6.56 18.29
C GLY A 121 8.13 6.21 17.56
N PRO A 122 9.23 6.96 17.77
CA PRO A 122 10.49 6.74 17.06
C PRO A 122 11.18 5.40 17.38
N PHE A 123 10.86 4.78 18.52
CA PHE A 123 11.48 3.54 18.95
C PHE A 123 10.90 2.30 18.24
N GLY A 124 9.69 2.43 17.68
CA GLY A 124 8.98 1.33 17.04
C GLY A 124 8.64 0.18 17.98
N ILE A 125 8.18 -0.92 17.39
CA ILE A 125 7.73 -2.13 18.11
C ILE A 125 8.80 -3.22 17.97
N PRO A 126 9.67 -3.43 18.97
CA PRO A 126 10.66 -4.50 18.94
C PRO A 126 10.02 -5.86 19.29
N GLY A 127 10.71 -6.94 18.91
CA GLY A 127 10.38 -8.29 19.40
C GLY A 127 9.17 -8.96 18.76
N ILE A 128 8.73 -8.50 17.57
CA ILE A 128 7.64 -9.12 16.83
C ILE A 128 7.93 -10.62 16.63
N PRO A 129 7.03 -11.53 17.03
CA PRO A 129 7.25 -12.96 16.89
C PRO A 129 7.39 -13.34 15.42
N LYS A 130 8.26 -14.31 15.14
CA LYS A 130 8.44 -14.83 13.77
C LYS A 130 7.15 -15.52 13.32
N ALA A 131 6.89 -15.48 12.01
CA ALA A 131 5.70 -16.07 11.43
C ALA A 131 5.61 -17.57 11.74
N GLU A 132 4.48 -18.00 12.31
CA GLU A 132 4.13 -19.41 12.48
C GLU A 132 2.87 -19.70 11.64
N VAL A 133 3.00 -20.49 10.58
CA VAL A 133 1.86 -20.87 9.74
C VAL A 133 1.42 -22.28 10.13
N MET A 134 0.20 -22.41 10.65
CA MET A 134 -0.44 -23.71 10.93
C MET A 134 0.45 -24.69 11.75
N GLY A 135 1.22 -24.17 12.71
CA GLY A 135 2.11 -24.97 13.58
C GLY A 135 3.54 -25.17 13.07
N PHE A 136 3.86 -24.76 11.83
CA PHE A 136 5.23 -24.71 11.33
C PHE A 136 5.87 -23.37 11.67
N ARG A 137 6.95 -23.41 12.46
CA ARG A 137 7.72 -22.21 12.83
C ARG A 137 8.69 -21.84 11.71
N PHE A 138 8.47 -20.69 11.06
CA PHE A 138 9.42 -20.12 10.12
C PHE A 138 10.52 -19.37 10.89
N ALA A 139 11.25 -20.10 11.73
CA ALA A 139 12.29 -19.54 12.58
C ALA A 139 13.60 -19.26 11.81
N ASP A 140 13.86 -20.04 10.76
CA ASP A 140 15.07 -19.93 9.94
C ASP A 140 14.95 -18.83 8.88
N SER A 141 16.04 -18.10 8.66
CA SER A 141 16.11 -17.02 7.65
C SER A 141 15.74 -17.50 6.25
N HIS A 142 16.10 -18.75 5.90
CA HIS A 142 15.77 -19.35 4.60
C HIS A 142 14.27 -19.64 4.48
N SER A 143 13.64 -20.17 5.52
CA SER A 143 12.20 -20.47 5.52
C SER A 143 11.37 -19.19 5.45
N PHE A 144 11.78 -18.14 6.16
CA PHE A 144 11.13 -16.83 6.06
C PHE A 144 11.28 -16.21 4.66
N PHE A 145 12.45 -16.35 4.02
CA PHE A 145 12.65 -15.93 2.64
C PHE A 145 11.70 -16.65 1.68
N LEU A 146 11.57 -17.98 1.77
CA LEU A 146 10.63 -18.74 0.94
C LEU A 146 9.18 -18.29 1.14
N LEU A 147 8.78 -17.98 2.37
CA LEU A 147 7.46 -17.42 2.66
C LEU A 147 7.28 -16.05 1.99
N ALA A 148 8.26 -15.15 2.15
CA ALA A 148 8.23 -13.81 1.57
C ALA A 148 8.15 -13.86 0.03
N THR A 149 9.00 -14.67 -0.60
CA THR A 149 8.98 -14.88 -2.05
C THR A 149 7.67 -15.52 -2.53
N GLY A 150 7.12 -16.47 -1.77
CA GLY A 150 5.82 -17.09 -2.08
C GLY A 150 4.68 -16.06 -2.08
N ILE A 151 4.66 -15.16 -1.08
CA ILE A 151 3.68 -14.07 -1.00
C ILE A 151 3.91 -13.06 -2.14
N ALA A 152 5.16 -12.66 -2.39
CA ALA A 152 5.50 -11.74 -3.47
C ALA A 152 5.10 -12.29 -4.85
N ALA A 153 5.39 -13.57 -5.12
CA ALA A 153 4.99 -14.25 -6.35
C ALA A 153 3.46 -14.33 -6.50
N LEU A 154 2.73 -14.58 -5.40
CA LEU A 154 1.27 -14.56 -5.40
C LEU A 154 0.74 -13.15 -5.73
N CYS A 155 1.31 -12.09 -5.12
CA CYS A 155 0.94 -10.72 -5.43
C CYS A 155 1.22 -10.36 -6.90
N VAL A 156 2.39 -10.72 -7.42
CA VAL A 156 2.74 -10.55 -8.84
C VAL A 156 1.75 -11.28 -9.74
N PHE A 157 1.41 -12.54 -9.41
CA PHE A 157 0.47 -13.34 -10.19
C PHE A 157 -0.92 -12.70 -10.21
N VAL A 158 -1.44 -12.29 -9.05
CA VAL A 158 -2.77 -11.65 -8.94
C VAL A 158 -2.80 -10.33 -9.71
N VAL A 159 -1.78 -9.49 -9.54
CA VAL A 159 -1.68 -8.21 -10.26
C VAL A 159 -1.49 -8.42 -11.77
N GLY A 160 -0.66 -9.37 -12.17
CA GLY A 160 -0.44 -9.73 -13.57
C GLY A 160 -1.69 -10.31 -14.23
N ALA A 161 -2.46 -11.13 -13.52
CA ALA A 161 -3.74 -11.63 -13.98
C ALA A 161 -4.76 -10.50 -14.15
N PHE A 162 -4.83 -9.58 -13.19
CA PHE A 162 -5.69 -8.39 -13.28
C PHE A 162 -5.30 -7.48 -14.46
N ALA A 163 -4.00 -7.22 -14.61
CA ALA A 163 -3.43 -6.46 -15.71
C ALA A 163 -3.80 -7.03 -17.07
N HIS A 164 -3.56 -8.34 -17.26
CA HIS A 164 -3.84 -9.03 -18.51
C HIS A 164 -5.34 -9.04 -18.83
N PHE A 165 -6.20 -9.10 -17.82
CA PHE A 165 -7.65 -9.03 -17.99
C PHE A 165 -8.13 -7.64 -18.41
N HIS A 166 -7.63 -6.57 -17.80
CA HIS A 166 -8.13 -5.20 -18.02
C HIS A 166 -7.57 -4.54 -19.30
N VAL A 167 -6.31 -4.82 -19.68
CA VAL A 167 -5.67 -4.28 -20.90
C VAL A 167 -6.33 -4.78 -22.19
N ARG A 168 -7.14 -5.84 -22.14
CA ARG A 168 -7.88 -6.37 -23.31
C ARG A 168 -9.19 -5.64 -23.64
N ILE A 169 -9.60 -4.62 -22.88
CA ILE A 169 -10.77 -3.79 -23.24
C ILE A 169 -10.28 -2.62 -24.09
N PRO A 170 -10.48 -2.61 -25.43
CA PRO A 170 -10.00 -1.54 -26.29
C PRO A 170 -10.77 -0.24 -26.01
N THR A 171 -10.13 0.72 -25.33
CA THR A 171 -10.60 2.10 -25.22
C THR A 171 -10.29 2.86 -26.51
N ASN A 172 -10.98 2.53 -27.61
CA ASN A 172 -10.82 3.24 -28.89
C ASN A 172 -11.97 4.22 -29.18
N VAL A 173 -12.43 5.00 -28.19
CA VAL A 173 -13.59 5.90 -28.36
C VAL A 173 -13.32 7.36 -27.99
N THR A 174 -12.18 7.71 -27.39
CA THR A 174 -11.93 9.10 -26.95
C THR A 174 -10.86 9.87 -27.73
N ALA A 175 -10.15 9.24 -28.68
CA ALA A 175 -9.17 9.94 -29.53
C ALA A 175 -9.77 10.50 -30.84
N ASP A 176 -10.90 9.95 -31.32
CA ASP A 176 -11.48 10.33 -32.62
C ASP A 176 -12.40 11.57 -32.54
N SER A 177 -12.96 11.88 -31.37
CA SER A 177 -13.90 13.00 -31.20
C SER A 177 -13.24 14.37 -31.01
N ALA A 178 -11.95 14.44 -30.67
CA ALA A 178 -11.25 15.71 -30.46
C ALA A 178 -10.67 16.33 -31.76
N HIS A 179 -10.49 15.54 -32.81
CA HIS A 179 -10.00 16.02 -34.11
C HIS A 179 -11.11 16.47 -35.07
N ARG A 180 -12.36 16.06 -34.84
CA ARG A 180 -13.47 16.32 -35.78
C ARG A 180 -14.18 17.67 -35.55
N ASP A 181 -13.91 18.36 -34.44
CA ASP A 181 -14.64 19.58 -34.06
C ASP A 181 -13.84 20.89 -34.28
N ARG A 182 -12.68 20.81 -34.94
CA ARG A 182 -11.85 21.98 -35.30
C ARG A 182 -11.67 22.14 -36.81
N SER A 183 -12.77 22.21 -37.57
CA SER A 183 -12.89 22.83 -38.91
C SER A 183 -14.26 22.49 -39.50
N PRO A 184 -15.12 23.47 -39.90
CA PRO A 184 -14.77 24.66 -40.68
C PRO A 184 -15.49 25.94 -40.19
N ALA A 185 -14.78 26.81 -39.46
CA ALA A 185 -15.22 28.18 -39.19
C ALA A 185 -14.38 29.25 -39.96
N LEU A 186 -13.58 28.81 -40.94
CA LEU A 186 -12.62 29.68 -41.66
C LEU A 186 -12.99 29.96 -43.13
N SER A 187 -14.25 29.78 -43.54
CA SER A 187 -14.68 30.09 -44.92
C SER A 187 -15.76 31.18 -45.02
N ALA A 188 -15.99 31.99 -43.98
CA ALA A 188 -17.03 33.03 -43.98
C ALA A 188 -16.50 34.48 -43.86
N THR A 189 -15.20 34.70 -44.06
CA THR A 189 -14.63 36.04 -44.23
C THR A 189 -13.62 36.02 -45.38
N GLY A 190 -14.07 36.36 -46.59
CA GLY A 190 -13.19 36.58 -47.73
C GLY A 190 -13.92 36.64 -49.07
N VAL A 191 -14.25 37.88 -49.47
CA VAL A 191 -14.78 38.34 -50.78
C VAL A 191 -16.28 38.19 -51.00
#